data_AF-A0A7C1XC91-F1
#
_entry.id   AF-A0A7C1XC91-F1
#
_cell.length_a   1.000
_cell.length_b   1.000
_cell.length_c   1.000
_cell.angle_alpha   90.00
_cell.angle_beta   90.00
_cell.angle_gamma   90.00
#
_symmetry.space_group_name_H-M   'P 1'
#
loop_
_entity.id
_entity.type
_entity.pdbx_description
1 polymer ?
#
loop_
_entity_poly.entity_id
_entity_poly.type
_entity_poly.pdbx_seq_one_letter_code
_entity_poly.pdbx_strand_id
1 'polypeptide(L)'
;MGRMLFLASVRNATGRAQAALDAWEMPSGQCGIYCSADRIRILVAVTGMSYGGYVINYTVIFSNFSAVGLERSCGVLAELIGPPSEVKDGNLVWRRDSLTLFKIIVVDVSSWTAIDVDSGKFLGEWLFWLSPFDLSVNYTLILAGINWDVPAGLTPNLSGIVGYVLYLNASNTAPKDYVVGGAKIEKARTLAAYSYPLLYVYQKVLKGGRVSEEFKSSLRRYGCSVVQHPNSTVEVLCETFLKAAARVGQWKAWKVVPISMWVDPSYYQTLAAVKYGDLYLAMFPIDFYVFVYDRQTGLLLEASHDPSIESWWGYAIIPSAYLTFGNYTLSFTALNGLINITLVETNVPLHTPSLGSAGKVEADFAYALLAVLAALLLLVSITKRWK
;
A
#
# COMPACT_ATOMS: atom_id res chain seq x y z
N MET A 1 -11.38 0.41 -24.55
CA MET A 1 -10.54 0.12 -23.38
C MET A 1 -11.26 -0.91 -22.53
N GLY A 2 -10.76 -2.15 -22.48
CA GLY A 2 -11.37 -3.22 -21.68
C GLY A 2 -11.28 -2.90 -20.18
N ARG A 3 -12.33 -3.23 -19.42
CA ARG A 3 -12.37 -3.08 -17.95
C ARG A 3 -11.11 -3.68 -17.34
N MET A 4 -10.25 -2.84 -16.77
CA MET A 4 -9.06 -3.33 -16.06
C MET A 4 -9.51 -4.19 -14.89
N LEU A 5 -9.05 -5.44 -14.82
CA LEU A 5 -9.39 -6.38 -13.78
C LEU A 5 -8.10 -6.78 -13.06
N PHE A 6 -8.08 -6.63 -11.74
CA PHE A 6 -7.08 -7.23 -10.86
C PHE A 6 -7.82 -8.13 -9.89
N LEU A 7 -7.58 -9.44 -9.96
CA LEU A 7 -8.11 -10.39 -8.99
C LEU A 7 -6.96 -10.93 -8.14
N ALA A 8 -6.96 -10.61 -6.85
CA ALA A 8 -6.02 -11.17 -5.90
C ALA A 8 -6.68 -12.15 -4.92
N SER A 9 -5.94 -13.21 -4.56
CA SER A 9 -6.28 -14.11 -3.47
C SER A 9 -5.46 -13.75 -2.24
N VAL A 10 -6.13 -13.61 -1.11
CA VAL A 10 -5.49 -13.51 0.21
C VAL A 10 -5.42 -14.92 0.82
N ARG A 11 -4.27 -15.31 1.36
CA ARG A 11 -4.07 -16.59 2.05
C ARG A 11 -3.27 -16.39 3.33
N ASN A 12 -3.56 -17.19 4.35
CA ASN A 12 -2.67 -17.33 5.51
C ASN A 12 -1.38 -18.02 5.05
N ALA A 13 -0.19 -17.63 5.53
CA ALA A 13 1.07 -18.25 5.08
C ALA A 13 1.22 -19.73 5.44
N THR A 14 0.38 -20.28 6.32
CA THR A 14 0.27 -21.74 6.54
C THR A 14 -0.47 -22.48 5.43
N GLY A 15 -0.93 -21.78 4.38
CA GLY A 15 -1.68 -22.36 3.26
C GLY A 15 -3.12 -22.73 3.59
N ARG A 16 -3.58 -22.53 4.84
CA ARG A 16 -4.97 -22.73 5.25
C ARG A 16 -5.80 -21.47 4.98
N ALA A 17 -7.06 -21.71 4.65
CA ALA A 17 -8.01 -20.68 4.22
C ALA A 17 -8.58 -19.82 5.38
N GLN A 18 -8.13 -20.04 6.63
CA GLN A 18 -8.57 -19.26 7.78
C GLN A 18 -7.68 -18.02 7.96
N ALA A 19 -8.19 -16.88 7.52
CA ALA A 19 -7.70 -15.59 7.95
C ALA A 19 -8.58 -15.15 9.14
N ALA A 20 -8.03 -15.22 10.35
CA ALA A 20 -8.59 -14.49 11.47
C ALA A 20 -8.09 -13.06 11.34
N LEU A 21 -9.03 -12.14 11.13
CA LEU A 21 -8.76 -10.72 11.01
C LEU A 21 -9.37 -10.02 12.22
N ASP A 22 -8.63 -9.16 12.91
CA ASP A 22 -9.25 -8.16 13.77
C ASP A 22 -9.49 -6.91 12.94
N ALA A 23 -10.71 -6.38 12.96
CA ALA A 23 -11.00 -5.09 12.35
C ALA A 23 -10.97 -4.00 13.41
N TRP A 24 -10.25 -2.90 13.15
CA TRP A 24 -10.19 -1.72 14.02
C TRP A 24 -10.96 -0.56 13.39
N GLU A 25 -11.83 0.07 14.18
CA GLU A 25 -12.43 1.39 13.89
C GLU A 25 -12.37 2.27 15.14
N MET A 26 -12.10 3.58 15.01
CA MET A 26 -12.40 4.59 16.04
C MET A 26 -12.59 5.99 15.44
N PRO A 27 -13.52 6.81 15.99
CA PRO A 27 -13.05 7.95 16.80
C PRO A 27 -13.69 8.14 18.19
N SER A 28 -14.49 7.20 18.74
CA SER A 28 -15.05 7.37 20.11
C SER A 28 -15.36 6.10 20.93
N GLY A 29 -15.15 4.90 20.38
CA GLY A 29 -15.16 3.63 21.11
C GLY A 29 -14.52 2.52 20.25
N GLN A 30 -13.68 1.67 20.84
CA GLN A 30 -13.01 0.59 20.10
C GLN A 30 -14.04 -0.50 19.80
N CYS A 31 -14.48 -0.63 18.55
CA CYS A 31 -15.12 -1.86 18.10
C CYS A 31 -14.03 -2.84 17.67
N GLY A 32 -13.44 -3.55 18.65
CA GLY A 32 -12.64 -4.73 18.34
C GLY A 32 -13.58 -5.85 17.92
N ILE A 33 -13.50 -6.28 16.66
CA ILE A 33 -14.18 -7.50 16.20
C ILE A 33 -13.16 -8.57 15.85
N TYR A 34 -13.50 -9.80 16.19
CA TYR A 34 -12.84 -10.97 15.64
C TYR A 34 -13.64 -11.44 14.44
N CYS A 35 -13.05 -11.42 13.26
CA CYS A 35 -13.68 -11.96 12.06
C CYS A 35 -12.86 -13.05 11.40
N SER A 36 -13.55 -13.91 10.66
CA SER A 36 -12.98 -15.03 9.95
C SER A 36 -13.71 -15.22 8.63
N ALA A 37 -12.98 -15.61 7.61
CA ALA A 37 -13.52 -15.98 6.31
C ALA A 37 -12.71 -17.16 5.73
N ASP A 38 -13.38 -18.02 4.97
CA ASP A 38 -12.74 -19.14 4.27
C ASP A 38 -11.92 -18.67 3.07
N ARG A 39 -12.28 -17.54 2.48
CA ARG A 39 -11.56 -16.98 1.34
C ARG A 39 -11.78 -15.49 1.28
N ILE A 40 -10.71 -14.76 1.01
CA ILE A 40 -10.77 -13.33 0.74
C ILE A 40 -10.22 -13.07 -0.65
N ARG A 41 -10.98 -12.31 -1.44
CA ARG A 41 -10.61 -11.88 -2.79
C ARG A 41 -10.64 -10.37 -2.85
N ILE A 42 -9.70 -9.81 -3.59
CA ILE A 42 -9.68 -8.38 -3.89
C ILE A 42 -9.88 -8.24 -5.38
N LEU A 43 -10.91 -7.49 -5.75
CA LEU A 43 -11.25 -7.15 -7.12
C LEU A 43 -11.03 -5.66 -7.30
N VAL A 44 -10.15 -5.30 -8.23
CA VAL A 44 -10.02 -3.91 -8.70
C VAL A 44 -10.56 -3.80 -10.10
N ALA A 45 -11.53 -2.90 -10.30
CA ALA A 45 -12.11 -2.62 -11.60
C ALA A 45 -11.96 -1.14 -11.98
N VAL A 46 -11.33 -0.82 -13.11
CA VAL A 46 -11.45 0.52 -13.71
C VAL A 46 -12.83 0.63 -14.34
N THR A 47 -13.68 1.49 -13.78
CA THR A 47 -15.06 1.70 -14.23
C THR A 47 -15.21 2.88 -15.18
N GLY A 48 -14.24 3.79 -15.21
CA GLY A 48 -14.23 4.94 -16.11
C GLY A 48 -12.99 5.81 -15.95
N MET A 49 -13.02 6.97 -16.60
CA MET A 49 -12.08 8.06 -16.36
C MET A 49 -12.85 9.34 -16.04
N SER A 50 -12.31 10.15 -15.12
CA SER A 50 -12.90 11.42 -14.71
C SER A 50 -11.79 12.41 -14.39
N TYR A 51 -11.84 13.62 -14.95
CA TYR A 51 -10.91 14.73 -14.67
C TYR A 51 -9.40 14.36 -14.66
N GLY A 52 -8.95 13.49 -15.58
CA GLY A 52 -7.55 13.05 -15.64
C GLY A 52 -7.18 11.96 -14.63
N GLY A 53 -8.16 11.32 -13.98
CA GLY A 53 -7.95 10.16 -13.12
C GLY A 53 -8.73 8.93 -13.58
N TYR A 54 -8.27 7.74 -13.18
CA TYR A 54 -9.02 6.50 -13.30
C TYR A 54 -10.04 6.40 -12.18
N VAL A 55 -11.30 6.14 -12.53
CA VAL A 55 -12.32 5.78 -11.54
C VAL A 55 -12.21 4.28 -11.29
N ILE A 56 -11.91 3.93 -10.05
CA ILE A 56 -11.65 2.56 -9.61
C ILE A 56 -12.76 2.13 -8.66
N ASN A 57 -13.36 0.98 -8.91
CA ASN A 57 -14.13 0.25 -7.92
C ASN A 57 -13.21 -0.78 -7.25
N TYR A 58 -12.81 -0.49 -6.02
CA TYR A 58 -12.02 -1.36 -5.16
C TYR A 58 -12.96 -2.21 -4.31
N THR A 59 -12.93 -3.53 -4.48
CA THR A 59 -13.87 -4.45 -3.82
C THR A 59 -13.11 -5.55 -3.09
N VAL A 60 -13.48 -5.79 -1.83
CA VAL A 60 -12.99 -6.91 -1.01
C VAL A 60 -14.15 -7.86 -0.71
N ILE A 61 -13.98 -9.13 -1.07
CA ILE A 61 -15.01 -10.16 -0.99
C ILE A 61 -14.55 -11.24 -0.01
N PHE A 62 -15.31 -11.41 1.06
CA PHE A 62 -15.13 -12.46 2.06
C PHE A 62 -16.15 -13.57 1.78
N SER A 63 -15.69 -14.81 1.66
CA SER A 63 -16.54 -16.00 1.51
C SER A 63 -16.69 -16.71 2.85
N ASN A 64 -17.89 -17.15 3.19
CA ASN A 64 -18.24 -17.73 4.49
C ASN A 64 -17.74 -16.86 5.65
N PHE A 65 -18.14 -15.60 5.61
CA PHE A 65 -17.73 -14.60 6.59
C PHE A 65 -18.44 -14.82 7.91
N SER A 66 -17.67 -14.73 8.99
CA SER A 66 -18.16 -14.66 10.36
C SER A 66 -17.46 -13.54 11.11
N ALA A 67 -18.18 -12.85 11.98
CA ALA A 67 -17.58 -11.88 12.90
C ALA A 67 -18.27 -11.91 14.26
N VAL A 68 -17.53 -11.57 15.30
CA VAL A 68 -18.02 -11.42 16.67
C VAL A 68 -17.49 -10.11 17.23
N GLY A 69 -18.38 -9.28 17.76
CA GLY A 69 -18.06 -8.00 18.39
C GLY A 69 -18.94 -7.72 19.59
N LEU A 70 -18.49 -6.85 20.49
CA LEU A 70 -19.27 -6.46 21.67
C LEU A 70 -20.39 -5.49 21.29
N GLU A 71 -21.60 -5.74 21.75
CA GLU A 71 -22.79 -4.93 21.42
C GLU A 71 -22.63 -3.44 21.76
N ARG A 72 -21.97 -3.13 22.87
CA ARG A 72 -21.78 -1.76 23.36
C ARG A 72 -20.81 -0.93 22.53
N SER A 73 -19.92 -1.54 21.75
CA SER A 73 -18.90 -0.83 20.97
C SER A 73 -19.07 -0.95 19.46
N CYS A 74 -19.85 -1.92 18.97
CA CYS A 74 -19.90 -2.27 17.55
C CYS A 74 -21.18 -1.89 16.81
N GLY A 75 -21.94 -0.91 17.32
CA GLY A 75 -23.17 -0.43 16.68
C GLY A 75 -22.95 0.09 15.25
N VAL A 76 -21.83 0.79 15.01
CA VAL A 76 -21.46 1.37 13.70
C VAL A 76 -21.19 0.27 12.65
N LEU A 77 -20.67 -0.88 13.07
CA LEU A 77 -20.36 -1.97 12.15
C LEU A 77 -21.62 -2.48 11.43
N ALA A 78 -22.79 -2.42 12.10
CA ALA A 78 -24.04 -2.79 11.48
C ALA A 78 -24.43 -1.88 10.30
N GLU A 79 -23.96 -0.63 10.29
CA GLU A 79 -24.14 0.30 9.16
C GLU A 79 -23.29 -0.12 7.95
N LEU A 80 -22.14 -0.75 8.19
CA LEU A 80 -21.19 -1.14 7.15
C LEU A 80 -21.44 -2.54 6.59
N ILE A 81 -21.77 -3.52 7.46
CA ILE A 81 -21.90 -4.94 7.06
C ILE A 81 -23.30 -5.51 7.29
N GLY A 82 -24.26 -4.64 7.64
CA GLY A 82 -25.64 -4.99 7.94
C GLY A 82 -25.85 -5.51 9.36
N PRO A 83 -27.11 -5.74 9.78
CA PRO A 83 -27.45 -6.13 11.15
C PRO A 83 -26.84 -7.50 11.54
N PRO A 84 -26.52 -7.72 12.82
CA PRO A 84 -26.02 -9.02 13.28
C PRO A 84 -27.04 -10.13 12.99
N SER A 85 -26.54 -11.35 12.82
CA SER A 85 -27.37 -12.55 12.60
C SER A 85 -28.02 -13.03 13.89
N GLU A 86 -27.32 -12.86 15.02
CA GLU A 86 -27.81 -13.17 16.35
C GLU A 86 -27.06 -12.33 17.39
N VAL A 87 -27.64 -12.24 18.59
CA VAL A 87 -26.97 -11.75 19.81
C VAL A 87 -26.77 -12.94 20.74
N LYS A 88 -25.53 -13.19 21.15
CA LYS A 88 -25.16 -14.33 22.00
C LYS A 88 -24.23 -13.89 23.12
N ASP A 89 -24.66 -14.09 24.36
CA ASP A 89 -23.87 -13.78 25.56
C ASP A 89 -23.32 -12.34 25.59
N GLY A 90 -24.12 -11.36 25.14
CA GLY A 90 -23.72 -9.95 25.04
C GLY A 90 -22.83 -9.60 23.82
N ASN A 91 -22.58 -10.57 22.94
CA ASN A 91 -21.86 -10.38 21.68
C ASN A 91 -22.82 -10.31 20.50
N LEU A 92 -22.54 -9.42 19.56
CA LEU A 92 -23.14 -9.39 18.23
C LEU A 92 -22.39 -10.37 17.35
N VAL A 93 -23.12 -11.26 16.66
CA VAL A 93 -22.53 -12.27 15.79
C VAL A 93 -23.04 -12.08 14.38
N TRP A 94 -22.13 -11.95 13.43
CA TRP A 94 -22.42 -11.91 11.99
C TRP A 94 -22.05 -13.25 11.36
N ARG A 95 -22.95 -13.79 10.54
CA ARG A 95 -22.68 -14.91 9.63
C ARG A 95 -23.24 -14.57 8.26
N ARG A 96 -22.42 -14.75 7.23
CA ARG A 96 -22.77 -14.46 5.83
C ARG A 96 -22.08 -15.48 4.93
N ASP A 97 -22.82 -16.02 3.96
CA ASP A 97 -22.22 -16.83 2.89
C ASP A 97 -21.21 -15.99 2.07
N SER A 98 -21.50 -14.70 1.90
CA SER A 98 -20.56 -13.73 1.37
C SER A 98 -20.77 -12.35 1.96
N LEU A 99 -19.68 -11.71 2.37
CA LEU A 99 -19.64 -10.27 2.68
C LEU A 99 -18.81 -9.57 1.59
N THR A 100 -19.38 -8.55 0.96
CA THR A 100 -18.69 -7.74 -0.04
C THR A 100 -18.61 -6.30 0.46
N LEU A 101 -17.39 -5.80 0.61
CA LEU A 101 -17.10 -4.40 0.90
C LEU A 101 -16.55 -3.77 -0.37
N PHE A 102 -17.02 -2.57 -0.72
CA PHE A 102 -16.49 -1.88 -1.88
C PHE A 102 -16.36 -0.39 -1.63
N LYS A 103 -15.44 0.24 -2.36
CA LYS A 103 -15.22 1.67 -2.35
C LYS A 103 -14.91 2.16 -3.75
N ILE A 104 -15.50 3.29 -4.12
CA ILE A 104 -15.15 3.99 -5.36
C ILE A 104 -14.08 5.03 -5.01
N ILE A 105 -12.94 4.93 -5.68
CA ILE A 105 -11.82 5.86 -5.53
C ILE A 105 -11.44 6.42 -6.90
N VAL A 106 -10.79 7.57 -6.91
CA VAL A 106 -10.13 8.13 -8.10
C VAL A 106 -8.63 8.00 -7.92
N VAL A 107 -7.95 7.42 -8.91
CA VAL A 107 -6.49 7.42 -9.00
C VAL A 107 -6.09 8.49 -9.99
N ASP A 108 -5.51 9.59 -9.49
CA ASP A 108 -5.01 10.69 -10.30
C ASP A 108 -3.79 10.23 -11.12
N VAL A 109 -3.83 10.36 -12.45
CA VAL A 109 -2.74 9.82 -13.29
C VAL A 109 -1.48 10.68 -13.29
N SER A 110 -1.57 11.94 -12.83
CA SER A 110 -0.44 12.87 -12.80
C SER A 110 0.43 12.67 -11.56
N SER A 111 -0.20 12.32 -10.44
CA SER A 111 0.43 12.19 -9.12
C SER A 111 0.39 10.76 -8.57
N TRP A 112 -0.36 9.87 -9.22
CA TRP A 112 -0.58 8.48 -8.80
C TRP A 112 -1.25 8.33 -7.42
N THR A 113 -1.96 9.37 -7.02
CA THR A 113 -2.64 9.55 -5.75
C THR A 113 -4.02 8.89 -5.79
N ALA A 114 -4.34 8.06 -4.78
CA ALA A 114 -5.69 7.53 -4.57
C ALA A 114 -6.51 8.47 -3.67
N ILE A 115 -7.71 8.83 -4.13
CA ILE A 115 -8.61 9.77 -3.48
C ILE A 115 -9.97 9.10 -3.28
N ASP A 116 -10.51 9.20 -2.07
CA ASP A 116 -11.89 8.82 -1.78
C ASP A 116 -12.85 9.79 -2.50
N VAL A 117 -13.73 9.28 -3.37
CA VAL A 117 -14.68 10.10 -4.13
C VAL A 117 -15.71 10.78 -3.23
N ASP A 118 -16.12 10.11 -2.15
CA ASP A 118 -17.20 10.61 -1.29
C ASP A 118 -16.69 11.68 -0.33
N SER A 119 -15.51 11.46 0.26
CA SER A 119 -14.95 12.35 1.28
C SER A 119 -13.88 13.32 0.78
N GLY A 120 -13.35 13.10 -0.42
CA GLY A 120 -12.20 13.84 -0.97
C GLY A 120 -10.89 13.57 -0.25
N LYS A 121 -10.85 12.63 0.71
CA LYS A 121 -9.65 12.32 1.49
C LYS A 121 -8.61 11.64 0.62
N PHE A 122 -7.35 12.04 0.82
CA PHE A 122 -6.20 11.36 0.27
C PHE A 122 -5.98 10.04 1.01
N LEU A 123 -5.81 8.94 0.27
CA LEU A 123 -5.67 7.60 0.83
C LEU A 123 -4.25 7.04 0.72
N GLY A 124 -3.32 7.82 0.16
CA GLY A 124 -1.99 7.36 -0.23
C GLY A 124 -1.87 7.16 -1.74
N GLU A 125 -0.75 6.61 -2.18
CA GLU A 125 -0.50 6.26 -3.58
C GLU A 125 -1.19 4.95 -3.96
N TRP A 126 -1.42 4.79 -5.26
CA TRP A 126 -1.98 3.56 -5.80
C TRP A 126 -0.97 2.40 -5.77
N LEU A 127 -1.31 1.32 -5.05
CA LEU A 127 -0.40 0.20 -4.77
C LEU A 127 -0.47 -0.95 -5.76
N PHE A 128 -1.55 -1.10 -6.51
CA PHE A 128 -1.70 -2.25 -7.40
C PHE A 128 -0.93 -2.08 -8.72
N TRP A 129 -0.47 -0.86 -8.99
CA TRP A 129 0.29 -0.51 -10.17
C TRP A 129 1.27 0.61 -9.82
N LEU A 130 2.56 0.43 -10.10
CA LEU A 130 3.57 1.48 -9.93
C LEU A 130 3.38 2.62 -10.94
N SER A 131 3.74 3.84 -10.51
CA SER A 131 3.77 5.01 -11.39
C SER A 131 4.92 4.92 -12.39
N PRO A 132 4.84 5.63 -13.55
CA PRO A 132 5.96 5.73 -14.48
C PRO A 132 7.25 6.25 -13.82
N PHE A 133 7.13 7.16 -12.86
CA PHE A 133 8.25 7.66 -12.08
C PHE A 133 8.92 6.54 -11.29
N ASP A 134 8.15 5.75 -10.54
CA ASP A 134 8.68 4.67 -9.70
C ASP A 134 9.40 3.59 -10.54
N LEU A 135 8.92 3.34 -11.77
CA LEU A 135 9.56 2.44 -12.73
C LEU A 135 10.85 3.00 -13.33
N SER A 136 10.99 4.32 -13.41
CA SER A 136 12.12 5.01 -14.04
C SER A 136 13.36 5.14 -13.13
N VAL A 137 13.19 4.93 -11.82
CA VAL A 137 14.24 5.16 -10.82
C VAL A 137 14.70 3.86 -10.16
N ASN A 138 15.96 3.82 -9.74
CA ASN A 138 16.50 2.63 -9.07
C ASN A 138 15.96 2.45 -7.64
N TYR A 139 15.55 3.53 -6.98
CA TYR A 139 14.98 3.50 -5.64
C TYR A 139 14.09 4.71 -5.41
N THR A 140 13.02 4.51 -4.63
CA THR A 140 12.01 5.54 -4.33
C THR A 140 11.22 5.13 -3.08
N LEU A 141 10.36 6.01 -2.58
CA LEU A 141 9.40 5.70 -1.53
C LEU A 141 7.97 5.77 -2.09
N ILE A 142 7.09 4.92 -1.56
CA ILE A 142 5.66 4.89 -1.90
C ILE A 142 4.87 5.09 -0.61
N LEU A 143 3.98 6.08 -0.57
CA LEU A 143 3.04 6.25 0.54
C LEU A 143 1.90 5.25 0.37
N ALA A 144 2.04 4.07 0.97
CA ALA A 144 1.17 2.94 0.76
C ALA A 144 -0.23 3.06 1.39
N GLY A 145 -0.39 3.95 2.35
CA GLY A 145 -1.69 4.20 2.95
C GLY A 145 -1.64 5.30 3.98
N ILE A 146 -2.80 5.86 4.26
CA ILE A 146 -3.01 6.78 5.38
C ILE A 146 -4.11 6.20 6.25
N ASN A 147 -3.82 6.07 7.55
CA ASN A 147 -4.84 5.72 8.52
C ASN A 147 -5.23 6.98 9.29
N TRP A 148 -6.41 7.49 8.92
CA TRP A 148 -7.03 8.74 9.39
C TRP A 148 -7.50 8.70 10.84
N ASP A 149 -7.48 7.51 11.46
CA ASP A 149 -8.21 7.25 12.70
C ASP A 149 -7.30 6.73 13.83
N VAL A 150 -5.99 6.61 13.59
CA VAL A 150 -5.02 6.22 14.61
C VAL A 150 -4.41 7.48 15.21
N PRO A 151 -4.86 7.92 16.41
CA PRO A 151 -4.17 8.96 17.14
C PRO A 151 -2.75 8.48 17.44
N ALA A 152 -1.80 8.88 16.59
CA ALA A 152 -0.39 8.88 16.91
C ALA A 152 -0.20 9.90 18.02
N GLY A 153 -0.49 9.51 19.26
CA GLY A 153 -0.16 10.27 20.47
C GLY A 153 1.34 10.37 20.72
N LEU A 154 2.15 10.35 19.64
CA LEU A 154 3.58 10.47 19.71
C LEU A 154 3.94 11.88 20.19
N THR A 155 3.35 12.95 19.60
CA THR A 155 3.72 14.34 19.93
C THR A 155 2.63 15.39 19.56
N PRO A 156 2.65 16.62 20.14
CA PRO A 156 1.62 17.65 19.93
C PRO A 156 1.55 18.26 18.51
N ASN A 157 2.59 18.08 17.70
CA ASN A 157 2.73 18.72 16.37
C ASN A 157 2.55 17.73 15.21
N LEU A 158 2.30 16.46 15.50
CA LEU A 158 1.91 15.48 14.51
C LEU A 158 0.39 15.40 14.51
N SER A 159 -0.21 15.31 13.33
CA SER A 159 -1.59 14.89 13.27
C SER A 159 -1.67 13.51 13.93
N GLY A 160 -2.72 13.26 14.71
CA GLY A 160 -3.02 11.93 15.23
C GLY A 160 -3.49 11.01 14.10
N ILE A 161 -2.74 10.96 13.01
CA ILE A 161 -2.98 10.27 11.75
C ILE A 161 -1.63 9.73 11.32
N VAL A 162 -1.62 8.48 10.86
CA VAL A 162 -0.38 7.80 10.45
C VAL A 162 -0.31 7.58 8.95
N GLY A 163 0.89 7.72 8.41
CA GLY A 163 1.23 7.39 7.04
C GLY A 163 2.12 6.16 6.98
N TYR A 164 1.79 5.24 6.09
CA TYR A 164 2.55 4.02 5.86
C TYR A 164 3.44 4.17 4.64
N VAL A 165 4.75 3.95 4.76
CA VAL A 165 5.67 4.12 3.61
C VAL A 165 6.39 2.82 3.28
N LEU A 166 6.48 2.53 1.99
CA LEU A 166 7.29 1.45 1.44
C LEU A 166 8.53 2.04 0.78
N TYR A 167 9.62 1.31 0.83
CA TYR A 167 10.82 1.59 0.06
C TYR A 167 10.92 0.62 -1.10
N LEU A 168 10.84 1.15 -2.31
CA LEU A 168 11.03 0.38 -3.55
C LEU A 168 12.50 0.40 -3.93
N ASN A 169 13.07 -0.77 -4.21
CA ASN A 169 14.43 -0.92 -4.71
C ASN A 169 14.45 -1.80 -5.97
N ALA A 170 14.75 -1.19 -7.10
CA ALA A 170 14.75 -1.85 -8.41
C ALA A 170 15.91 -2.83 -8.63
N SER A 171 16.89 -2.86 -7.73
CA SER A 171 17.96 -3.86 -7.73
C SER A 171 17.53 -5.17 -7.07
N ASN A 172 16.48 -5.13 -6.25
CA ASN A 172 15.97 -6.32 -5.59
C ASN A 172 14.89 -6.97 -6.46
N THR A 173 15.08 -8.26 -6.72
CA THR A 173 14.15 -9.10 -7.49
C THR A 173 13.48 -10.10 -6.57
N ALA A 174 12.39 -10.69 -7.03
CA ALA A 174 11.66 -11.70 -6.31
C ALA A 174 12.47 -13.02 -6.17
N PRO A 175 12.16 -13.84 -5.15
CA PRO A 175 12.83 -15.12 -4.96
C PRO A 175 12.42 -16.20 -5.97
N LYS A 176 11.30 -16.00 -6.69
CA LYS A 176 10.66 -16.99 -7.55
C LYS A 176 10.05 -16.35 -8.80
N ASP A 177 9.79 -17.19 -9.80
CA ASP A 177 8.97 -16.81 -10.96
C ASP A 177 7.49 -16.75 -10.57
N TYR A 178 6.71 -15.95 -11.29
CA TYR A 178 5.26 -15.81 -11.11
C TYR A 178 4.50 -16.32 -12.31
N VAL A 179 3.28 -16.78 -12.07
CA VAL A 179 2.33 -17.16 -13.12
C VAL A 179 1.03 -16.42 -12.87
N VAL A 180 0.62 -15.58 -13.82
CA VAL A 180 -0.60 -14.77 -13.75
C VAL A 180 -1.42 -15.01 -15.01
N GLY A 181 -2.66 -15.50 -14.87
CA GLY A 181 -3.51 -15.84 -16.03
C GLY A 181 -2.84 -16.81 -17.02
N GLY A 182 -1.92 -17.66 -16.55
CA GLY A 182 -1.12 -18.57 -17.39
C GLY A 182 0.17 -17.98 -17.98
N ALA A 183 0.36 -16.65 -17.91
CA ALA A 183 1.59 -16.00 -18.35
C ALA A 183 2.69 -16.13 -17.29
N LYS A 184 3.88 -16.58 -17.71
CA LYS A 184 5.07 -16.65 -16.84
C LYS A 184 5.79 -15.28 -16.80
N ILE A 185 6.07 -14.81 -15.59
CA ILE A 185 6.91 -13.64 -15.32
C ILE A 185 8.15 -14.13 -14.58
N GLU A 186 9.31 -13.98 -15.23
CA GLU A 186 10.58 -14.41 -14.65
C GLU A 186 10.97 -13.53 -13.47
N LYS A 187 11.59 -14.12 -12.45
CA LYS A 187 12.07 -13.39 -11.27
C LYS A 187 12.97 -12.20 -11.62
N ALA A 188 13.81 -12.31 -12.66
CA ALA A 188 14.72 -11.25 -13.09
C ALA A 188 13.98 -9.99 -13.63
N ARG A 189 12.72 -10.16 -14.05
CA ARG A 189 11.83 -9.08 -14.52
C ARG A 189 11.03 -8.45 -13.37
N THR A 190 11.26 -8.82 -12.12
CA THR A 190 10.50 -8.26 -10.99
C THR A 190 11.24 -7.14 -10.26
N LEU A 191 10.48 -6.35 -9.48
CA LEU A 191 10.98 -5.34 -8.55
C LEU A 191 10.43 -5.66 -7.16
N ALA A 192 11.19 -5.38 -6.11
CA ALA A 192 10.71 -5.54 -4.73
C ALA A 192 10.65 -4.20 -3.98
N ALA A 193 9.55 -3.98 -3.27
CA ALA A 193 9.42 -2.93 -2.26
C ALA A 193 9.22 -3.54 -0.87
N TYR A 194 9.72 -2.86 0.15
CA TYR A 194 9.73 -3.34 1.53
C TYR A 194 9.05 -2.31 2.42
N SER A 195 8.21 -2.75 3.36
CA SER A 195 7.85 -1.89 4.48
C SER A 195 9.09 -1.68 5.34
N TYR A 196 9.42 -0.42 5.60
CA TYR A 196 10.51 -0.09 6.51
C TYR A 196 9.98 -0.04 7.95
N PRO A 197 10.79 -0.35 8.97
CA PRO A 197 10.47 -0.06 10.37
C PRO A 197 10.66 1.45 10.66
N LEU A 198 9.82 2.27 10.03
CA LEU A 198 10.07 3.69 9.76
C LEU A 198 10.16 4.60 10.98
N LEU A 199 9.60 4.20 12.13
CA LEU A 199 9.64 5.03 13.35
C LEU A 199 11.06 5.41 13.80
N TYR A 200 12.08 4.67 13.35
CA TYR A 200 13.46 4.83 13.82
C TYR A 200 14.46 5.26 12.72
N VAL A 201 14.02 5.40 11.47
CA VAL A 201 14.87 5.53 10.27
C VAL A 201 15.42 6.96 10.09
N TYR A 202 14.87 7.92 10.83
CA TYR A 202 15.44 9.24 11.00
C TYR A 202 15.18 9.70 12.43
N GLN A 203 16.05 9.26 13.33
CA GLN A 203 15.93 9.58 14.75
C GLN A 203 17.22 10.26 15.22
N LYS A 204 17.08 11.48 15.72
CA LYS A 204 18.10 12.14 16.55
C LYS A 204 17.52 12.33 17.93
N VAL A 205 18.14 11.72 18.94
CA VAL A 205 17.70 11.81 20.33
C VAL A 205 18.83 12.36 21.17
N LEU A 206 18.61 13.53 21.78
CA LEU A 206 19.53 14.05 22.78
C LEU A 206 19.41 13.23 24.06
N LYS A 207 20.55 12.83 24.65
CA LYS A 207 20.61 11.97 25.84
C LYS A 207 19.90 10.62 25.67
N GLY A 208 19.86 10.06 24.46
CA GLY A 208 19.26 8.75 24.16
C GLY A 208 19.97 7.56 24.82
N GLY A 209 21.18 7.76 25.34
CA GLY A 209 21.90 6.73 26.09
C GLY A 209 22.48 5.63 25.20
N ARG A 210 22.59 4.41 25.74
CA ARG A 210 23.10 3.25 25.00
C ARG A 210 21.97 2.54 24.28
N VAL A 211 22.14 2.40 22.97
CA VAL A 211 21.30 1.58 22.09
C VAL A 211 21.85 0.16 22.03
N SER A 212 20.96 -0.83 22.10
CA SER A 212 21.31 -2.25 22.05
C SER A 212 21.90 -2.67 20.69
N GLU A 213 22.76 -3.69 20.67
CA GLU A 213 23.33 -4.19 19.40
C GLU A 213 22.28 -4.87 18.53
N GLU A 214 21.23 -5.45 19.12
CA GLU A 214 20.09 -6.04 18.42
C GLU A 214 19.36 -4.98 17.58
N PHE A 215 19.10 -3.80 18.17
CA PHE A 215 18.46 -2.70 17.46
C PHE A 215 19.35 -2.19 16.32
N LYS A 216 20.65 -1.99 16.57
CA LYS A 216 21.62 -1.58 15.54
C LYS A 216 21.68 -2.60 14.39
N SER A 217 21.72 -3.89 14.71
CA SER A 217 21.74 -4.98 13.74
C SER A 217 20.48 -4.99 12.87
N SER A 218 19.30 -4.80 13.48
CA SER A 218 18.03 -4.72 12.74
C SER A 218 18.03 -3.59 11.71
N LEU A 219 18.61 -2.43 12.06
CA LEU A 219 18.67 -1.24 11.20
C LEU A 219 19.70 -1.39 10.07
N ARG A 220 20.83 -2.09 10.29
CA ARG A 220 21.84 -2.32 9.25
C ARG A 220 21.29 -3.03 8.03
N ARG A 221 20.32 -3.95 8.20
CA ARG A 221 19.60 -4.60 7.09
C ARG A 221 19.00 -3.60 6.09
N TYR A 222 18.58 -2.44 6.59
CA TYR A 222 17.95 -1.39 5.80
C TYR A 222 18.95 -0.33 5.29
N GLY A 223 20.25 -0.59 5.43
CA GLY A 223 21.32 0.34 5.07
C GLY A 223 21.46 1.51 6.04
N CYS A 224 21.01 1.34 7.28
CA CYS A 224 21.09 2.35 8.32
C CYS A 224 22.29 2.13 9.25
N SER A 225 22.90 3.21 9.71
CA SER A 225 23.90 3.21 10.77
C SER A 225 23.39 3.93 12.01
N VAL A 226 23.86 3.52 13.19
CA VAL A 226 23.54 4.17 14.46
C VAL A 226 24.83 4.76 15.03
N VAL A 227 24.86 6.07 15.20
CA VAL A 227 25.99 6.84 15.73
C VAL A 227 25.66 7.27 17.15
N GLN A 228 26.54 6.93 18.09
CA GLN A 228 26.46 7.37 19.48
C GLN A 228 27.54 8.41 19.72
N HIS A 229 27.13 9.61 20.13
CA HIS A 229 28.01 10.74 20.39
C HIS A 229 28.45 10.76 21.87
N PRO A 230 29.60 11.37 22.21
CA PRO A 230 30.09 11.45 23.59
C PRO A 230 29.11 12.10 24.58
N ASN A 231 28.23 13.00 24.10
CA ASN A 231 27.19 13.65 24.91
C ASN A 231 25.92 12.78 25.10
N SER A 232 26.02 11.47 24.85
CA SER A 232 24.89 10.52 24.88
C SER A 232 23.79 10.80 23.84
N THR A 233 24.07 11.62 22.83
CA THR A 233 23.17 11.77 21.67
C THR A 233 23.25 10.53 20.80
N VAL A 234 22.10 10.06 20.35
CA VAL A 234 21.97 8.95 19.41
C VAL A 234 21.44 9.49 18.10
N GLU A 235 22.09 9.16 16.99
CA GLU A 235 21.63 9.47 15.64
C GLU A 235 21.52 8.19 14.81
N VAL A 236 20.39 8.02 14.13
CA VAL A 236 20.20 6.97 13.12
C VAL A 236 20.31 7.60 11.73
N LEU A 237 21.26 7.12 10.94
CA LEU A 237 21.56 7.60 9.59
C LEU A 237 21.27 6.52 8.56
N CYS A 238 20.18 6.70 7.81
CA CYS A 238 19.78 5.83 6.72
C CYS A 238 19.99 6.55 5.38
N GLU A 239 21.22 6.59 4.87
CA GLU A 239 21.55 7.35 3.66
C GLU A 239 20.65 7.03 2.47
N THR A 240 20.36 5.74 2.27
CA THR A 240 19.53 5.28 1.15
C THR A 240 18.10 5.80 1.28
N PHE A 241 17.54 5.77 2.49
CA PHE A 241 16.22 6.35 2.77
C PHE A 241 16.24 7.86 2.55
N LEU A 242 17.24 8.58 3.05
CA LEU A 242 17.36 10.03 2.88
C LEU A 242 17.48 10.44 1.41
N LYS A 243 18.27 9.69 0.62
CA LYS A 243 18.38 9.88 -0.83
C LYS A 243 17.03 9.64 -1.52
N ALA A 244 16.28 8.61 -1.12
CA ALA A 244 14.95 8.33 -1.66
C ALA A 244 13.94 9.44 -1.27
N ALA A 245 13.92 9.83 0.00
CA ALA A 245 13.07 10.89 0.55
C ALA A 245 13.29 12.25 -0.14
N ALA A 246 14.54 12.62 -0.42
CA ALA A 246 14.87 13.86 -1.11
C ALA A 246 14.31 13.89 -2.55
N ARG A 247 14.28 12.73 -3.24
CA ARG A 247 13.71 12.61 -4.60
C ARG A 247 12.19 12.71 -4.59
N VAL A 248 11.55 12.08 -3.61
CA VAL A 248 10.08 12.07 -3.48
C VAL A 248 9.53 13.50 -3.49
N GLY A 249 10.13 14.42 -2.71
CA GLY A 249 9.65 15.80 -2.64
C GLY A 249 9.83 16.65 -3.90
N GLN A 250 10.50 16.14 -4.94
CA GLN A 250 10.62 16.80 -6.24
C GLN A 250 9.57 16.33 -7.25
N TRP A 251 9.08 15.10 -7.09
CA TRP A 251 8.29 14.39 -8.11
C TRP A 251 6.91 13.94 -7.64
N LYS A 252 6.70 13.81 -6.33
CA LYS A 252 5.43 13.38 -5.73
C LYS A 252 4.77 14.53 -4.99
N ALA A 253 3.46 14.44 -4.82
CA ALA A 253 2.65 15.45 -4.12
C ALA A 253 2.91 15.49 -2.60
N TRP A 254 3.57 14.48 -2.05
CA TRP A 254 3.98 14.39 -0.65
C TRP A 254 5.51 14.36 -0.54
N LYS A 255 6.03 14.59 0.66
CA LYS A 255 7.46 14.52 0.96
C LYS A 255 7.71 14.07 2.38
N VAL A 256 8.93 13.59 2.63
CA VAL A 256 9.40 13.33 4.00
C VAL A 256 10.04 14.60 4.54
N VAL A 257 9.64 15.02 5.74
CA VAL A 257 10.19 16.19 6.43
C VAL A 257 10.65 15.82 7.83
N PRO A 258 11.72 16.45 8.33
CA PRO A 258 12.11 16.31 9.73
C PRO A 258 11.16 17.12 10.62
N ILE A 259 10.67 16.53 11.70
CA ILE A 259 9.95 17.22 12.77
C ILE A 259 10.76 17.06 14.04
N SER A 260 11.19 18.18 14.62
CA SER A 260 11.96 18.19 15.86
C SER A 260 11.15 18.75 17.01
N MET A 261 11.24 18.12 18.18
CA MET A 261 10.43 18.48 19.34
C MET A 261 11.01 17.96 20.65
N TRP A 262 10.56 18.58 21.74
CA TRP A 262 10.72 18.08 23.10
C TRP A 262 9.55 17.15 23.41
N VAL A 263 9.81 15.89 23.72
CA VAL A 263 8.78 14.94 24.19
C VAL A 263 8.57 15.10 25.69
N ASP A 264 9.64 15.43 26.41
CA ASP A 264 9.62 15.88 27.81
C ASP A 264 10.72 16.96 28.02
N PRO A 265 10.78 17.63 29.19
CA PRO A 265 11.75 18.71 29.43
C PRO A 265 13.24 18.33 29.26
N SER A 266 13.56 17.04 29.23
CA SER A 266 14.90 16.48 29.13
C SER A 266 15.16 15.67 27.85
N TYR A 267 14.11 15.37 27.09
CA TYR A 267 14.15 14.51 25.90
C TYR A 267 13.76 15.28 24.64
N TYR A 268 14.76 15.58 23.82
CA TYR A 268 14.57 16.18 22.50
C TYR A 268 14.75 15.12 21.42
N GLN A 269 13.79 15.05 20.52
CA GLN A 269 13.73 14.09 19.44
C GLN A 269 13.44 14.77 18.10
N THR A 270 14.17 14.37 17.07
CA THR A 270 13.78 14.61 15.67
C THR A 270 13.32 13.31 15.04
N LEU A 271 12.16 13.33 14.37
CA LEU A 271 11.54 12.22 13.65
C LEU A 271 11.30 12.58 12.19
N ALA A 272 11.22 11.58 11.32
CA ALA A 272 10.68 11.76 9.97
C ALA A 272 9.14 11.73 10.00
N ALA A 273 8.52 12.69 9.32
CA ALA A 273 7.08 12.74 9.09
C ALA A 273 6.79 12.83 7.59
N VAL A 274 5.62 12.34 7.18
CA VAL A 274 5.12 12.57 5.81
C VAL A 274 4.33 13.87 5.80
N LYS A 275 4.74 14.80 4.94
CA LYS A 275 3.99 16.02 4.67
C LYS A 275 3.25 15.91 3.34
N TYR A 276 1.95 16.15 3.36
CA TYR A 276 1.10 16.25 2.16
C TYR A 276 0.19 17.47 2.29
N GLY A 277 0.40 18.48 1.45
CA GLY A 277 -0.24 19.79 1.65
C GLY A 277 0.10 20.36 3.04
N ASP A 278 -0.95 20.65 3.83
CA ASP A 278 -0.84 21.13 5.21
C ASP A 278 -0.87 20.01 6.27
N LEU A 279 -1.04 18.75 5.84
CA LEU A 279 -1.11 17.60 6.73
C LEU A 279 0.30 17.05 7.06
N TYR A 280 0.54 16.75 8.33
CA TYR A 280 1.77 16.14 8.84
C TYR A 280 1.46 14.81 9.51
N LEU A 281 1.78 13.73 8.81
CA LEU A 281 1.50 12.35 9.21
C LEU A 281 2.70 11.77 9.96
N ALA A 282 2.44 11.12 11.09
CA ALA A 282 3.45 10.28 11.72
C ALA A 282 3.75 9.08 10.82
N MET A 283 5.02 8.79 10.57
CA MET A 283 5.39 7.58 9.82
C MET A 283 5.25 6.37 10.74
N PHE A 284 4.40 5.41 10.39
CA PHE A 284 4.16 4.22 11.21
C PHE A 284 4.54 2.95 10.45
N PRO A 285 5.16 1.96 11.09
CA PRO A 285 5.43 0.70 10.45
C PRO A 285 4.11 -0.01 10.17
N ILE A 286 3.91 -0.37 8.91
CA ILE A 286 3.17 -1.58 8.61
C ILE A 286 4.13 -2.70 8.99
N ASP A 287 3.63 -3.81 9.49
CA ASP A 287 4.39 -5.04 9.68
C ASP A 287 5.36 -5.36 8.52
N PHE A 288 6.33 -6.25 8.71
CA PHE A 288 7.37 -6.47 7.70
C PHE A 288 6.81 -7.18 6.45
N TYR A 289 6.54 -6.42 5.38
CA TYR A 289 5.96 -6.88 4.13
C TYR A 289 6.94 -6.67 2.97
N VAL A 290 6.92 -7.62 2.05
CA VAL A 290 7.55 -7.55 0.73
C VAL A 290 6.46 -7.46 -0.33
N PHE A 291 6.55 -6.43 -1.16
CA PHE A 291 5.71 -6.21 -2.32
C PHE A 291 6.53 -6.49 -3.57
N VAL A 292 6.05 -7.38 -4.43
CA VAL A 292 6.70 -7.76 -5.66
C VAL A 292 5.88 -7.23 -6.82
N TYR A 293 6.53 -6.48 -7.70
CA TYR A 293 5.93 -5.91 -8.90
C TYR A 293 6.58 -6.50 -10.16
N ASP A 294 5.83 -6.56 -11.26
CA ASP A 294 6.40 -6.72 -12.58
C ASP A 294 7.09 -5.41 -12.99
N ARG A 295 8.39 -5.46 -13.33
CA ARG A 295 9.16 -4.29 -13.76
C ARG A 295 8.66 -3.68 -15.06
N GLN A 296 8.12 -4.50 -15.95
CA GLN A 296 7.72 -4.02 -17.27
C GLN A 296 6.39 -3.29 -17.21
N THR A 297 5.38 -3.90 -16.59
CA THR A 297 4.06 -3.29 -16.50
C THR A 297 3.96 -2.38 -15.28
N GLY A 298 4.59 -2.70 -14.16
CA GLY A 298 4.41 -2.05 -12.86
C GLY A 298 3.34 -2.71 -11.99
N LEU A 299 2.71 -3.80 -12.43
CA LEU A 299 1.65 -4.45 -11.68
C LEU A 299 2.14 -5.17 -10.43
N LEU A 300 1.38 -5.06 -9.35
CA LEU A 300 1.61 -5.82 -8.12
C LEU A 300 1.34 -7.32 -8.35
N LEU A 301 2.35 -8.15 -8.19
CA LEU A 301 2.25 -9.61 -8.35
C LEU A 301 1.98 -10.30 -7.02
N GLU A 302 2.65 -9.85 -5.97
CA GLU A 302 2.52 -10.42 -4.63
C GLU A 302 2.75 -9.35 -3.57
N ALA A 303 2.00 -9.41 -2.48
CA ALA A 303 2.33 -8.74 -1.22
C ALA A 303 2.28 -9.79 -0.11
N SER A 304 3.42 -10.06 0.52
CA SER A 304 3.54 -11.12 1.53
C SER A 304 4.39 -10.65 2.69
N HIS A 305 4.14 -11.22 3.87
CA HIS A 305 4.97 -10.95 5.02
C HIS A 305 6.39 -11.48 4.80
N ASP A 306 7.40 -10.73 5.25
CA ASP A 306 8.80 -11.09 5.17
C ASP A 306 9.09 -12.23 6.17
N PRO A 307 9.33 -13.47 5.68
CA PRO A 307 9.48 -14.62 6.57
C PRO A 307 10.75 -14.57 7.43
N SER A 308 11.66 -13.63 7.16
CA SER A 308 12.91 -13.47 7.91
C SER A 308 12.77 -12.56 9.14
N ILE A 309 11.59 -11.98 9.37
CA ILE A 309 11.32 -11.11 10.52
C ILE A 309 10.07 -11.61 11.21
N GLU A 310 9.98 -11.47 12.53
CA GLU A 310 8.77 -11.77 13.27
C GLU A 310 7.74 -10.64 13.09
N SER A 311 6.48 -11.01 12.89
CA SER A 311 5.37 -10.06 12.81
C SER A 311 5.19 -9.34 14.14
N TRP A 312 5.09 -8.02 14.13
CA TRP A 312 4.88 -7.22 15.34
C TRP A 312 3.44 -6.78 15.52
N TRP A 313 2.73 -6.52 14.42
CA TRP A 313 1.40 -5.90 14.44
C TRP A 313 0.37 -6.58 13.54
N GLY A 314 0.80 -7.45 12.61
CA GLY A 314 -0.08 -8.23 11.74
C GLY A 314 -0.95 -7.44 10.77
N TYR A 315 -0.70 -6.13 10.57
CA TYR A 315 -1.58 -5.28 9.77
C TYR A 315 -1.65 -5.72 8.30
N ALA A 316 -2.88 -5.94 7.81
CA ALA A 316 -3.17 -6.35 6.44
C ALA A 316 -3.40 -5.10 5.59
N ILE A 317 -2.32 -4.48 5.12
CA ILE A 317 -2.43 -3.17 4.47
C ILE A 317 -3.28 -3.18 3.20
N ILE A 318 -3.08 -4.15 2.30
CA ILE A 318 -3.77 -4.12 1.01
C ILE A 318 -5.30 -4.23 1.17
N PRO A 319 -5.88 -5.19 1.93
CA PRO A 319 -7.32 -5.23 2.18
C PRO A 319 -7.86 -3.91 2.77
N SER A 320 -7.06 -3.23 3.60
CA SER A 320 -7.44 -2.05 4.38
C SER A 320 -7.22 -0.72 3.64
N ALA A 321 -6.29 -0.67 2.67
CA ALA A 321 -5.67 0.57 2.17
C ALA A 321 -6.67 1.60 1.62
N TYR A 322 -7.80 1.13 1.09
CA TYR A 322 -8.77 1.98 0.40
C TYR A 322 -10.21 1.84 0.94
N LEU A 323 -10.39 1.21 2.10
CA LEU A 323 -11.72 1.03 2.71
C LEU A 323 -11.97 2.09 3.79
N THR A 324 -12.14 3.33 3.33
CA THR A 324 -12.56 4.46 4.17
C THR A 324 -14.03 4.80 3.95
N PHE A 325 -14.80 4.86 5.03
CA PHE A 325 -16.23 5.14 5.02
C PHE A 325 -16.51 6.35 5.94
N GLY A 326 -16.65 7.54 5.34
CA GLY A 326 -16.82 8.78 6.11
C GLY A 326 -15.61 9.07 7.00
N ASN A 327 -15.78 8.87 8.32
CA ASN A 327 -14.73 9.04 9.34
C ASN A 327 -14.25 7.71 9.93
N TYR A 328 -14.43 6.61 9.19
CA TYR A 328 -13.98 5.28 9.60
C TYR A 328 -13.04 4.70 8.55
N THR A 329 -11.97 4.06 9.00
CA THR A 329 -11.02 3.30 8.18
C THR A 329 -11.05 1.86 8.64
N LEU A 330 -11.53 0.94 7.80
CA LEU A 330 -11.51 -0.48 8.12
C LEU A 330 -10.08 -1.01 8.05
N SER A 331 -9.56 -1.33 9.22
CA SER A 331 -8.19 -1.77 9.43
C SER A 331 -8.17 -3.24 9.81
N PHE A 332 -7.71 -4.13 8.93
CA PHE A 332 -7.64 -5.56 9.21
C PHE A 332 -6.26 -5.97 9.76
N THR A 333 -6.21 -6.81 10.78
CA THR A 333 -4.96 -7.38 11.34
C THR A 333 -5.02 -8.91 11.39
N ALA A 334 -4.00 -9.61 10.91
CA ALA A 334 -3.91 -11.06 11.01
C ALA A 334 -3.43 -11.51 12.39
N LEU A 335 -4.18 -12.38 13.07
CA LEU A 335 -3.79 -12.92 14.39
C LEU A 335 -2.45 -13.67 14.40
N ASN A 336 -2.02 -14.19 13.24
CA ASN A 336 -0.72 -14.88 13.08
C ASN A 336 0.25 -14.12 12.15
N GLY A 337 0.01 -12.84 11.87
CA GLY A 337 0.96 -11.98 11.15
C GLY A 337 1.14 -12.23 9.65
N LEU A 338 0.46 -13.24 9.09
CA LEU A 338 0.82 -13.78 7.79
C LEU A 338 -0.34 -13.71 6.80
N ILE A 339 -0.47 -12.57 6.10
CA ILE A 339 -1.36 -12.42 4.96
C ILE A 339 -0.52 -12.32 3.68
N ASN A 340 -0.70 -13.29 2.80
CA ASN A 340 -0.11 -13.29 1.47
C ASN A 340 -1.19 -13.00 0.44
N ILE A 341 -0.90 -12.04 -0.42
CA ILE A 341 -1.79 -11.58 -1.48
C ILE A 341 -1.09 -11.85 -2.78
N THR A 342 -1.74 -12.58 -3.67
CA THR A 342 -1.16 -12.96 -4.96
C THR A 342 -2.11 -12.59 -6.07
N LEU A 343 -1.57 -11.95 -7.11
CA LEU A 343 -2.31 -11.68 -8.34
C LEU A 343 -2.60 -13.01 -9.04
N VAL A 344 -3.87 -13.27 -9.28
CA VAL A 344 -4.36 -14.50 -9.92
C VAL A 344 -4.60 -14.24 -11.41
N GLU A 345 -5.30 -13.16 -11.72
CA GLU A 345 -5.74 -12.84 -13.07
C GLU A 345 -5.70 -11.34 -13.30
N THR A 346 -5.30 -10.95 -14.51
CA THR A 346 -5.39 -9.59 -15.01
C THR A 346 -5.65 -9.56 -16.50
N ASN A 347 -6.30 -8.50 -16.97
CA ASN A 347 -6.47 -8.22 -18.39
C ASN A 347 -5.37 -7.30 -18.96
N VAL A 348 -4.41 -6.87 -18.14
CA VAL A 348 -3.24 -6.12 -18.61
C VAL A 348 -2.34 -7.07 -19.40
N PRO A 349 -1.90 -6.71 -20.61
CA PRO A 349 -0.99 -7.55 -21.38
C PRO A 349 0.34 -7.78 -20.64
N LEU A 350 0.60 -9.03 -20.25
CA LEU A 350 1.82 -9.42 -19.52
C LEU A 350 2.95 -9.91 -20.44
N HIS A 351 2.63 -10.27 -21.68
CA HIS A 351 3.59 -10.70 -22.69
C HIS A 351 4.02 -9.52 -23.56
N THR A 352 5.32 -9.42 -23.85
CA THR A 352 5.78 -8.83 -25.11
C THR A 352 5.32 -9.77 -26.23
N PRO A 353 4.51 -9.32 -27.21
CA PRO A 353 4.33 -10.12 -28.41
C PRO A 353 5.70 -10.35 -29.03
N SER A 354 6.08 -11.61 -29.21
CA SER A 354 7.22 -11.93 -30.06
C SER A 354 6.89 -11.42 -31.46
N LEU A 355 7.82 -10.71 -32.09
CA LEU A 355 7.75 -10.42 -33.52
C LEU A 355 7.57 -11.76 -34.26
N GLY A 356 6.35 -12.00 -34.78
CA GLY A 356 5.98 -13.25 -35.47
C GLY A 356 4.98 -14.15 -34.74
N SER A 357 4.47 -13.81 -33.56
CA SER A 357 3.30 -14.51 -33.01
C SER A 357 2.03 -14.11 -33.76
N ALA A 358 1.16 -15.10 -34.05
CA ALA A 358 -0.13 -14.85 -34.69
C ALA A 358 -1.00 -14.01 -33.74
N GLY A 359 -1.05 -12.70 -34.01
CA GLY A 359 -1.82 -11.73 -33.25
C GLY A 359 -3.32 -12.08 -33.27
N LYS A 360 -3.98 -11.95 -32.12
CA LYS A 360 -5.44 -11.81 -32.10
C LYS A 360 -5.79 -10.53 -32.85
N VAL A 361 -6.56 -10.69 -33.93
CA VAL A 361 -6.94 -9.69 -34.95
C VAL A 361 -7.43 -8.34 -34.39
N GLU A 362 -7.90 -8.30 -33.14
CA GLU A 362 -8.43 -7.08 -32.50
C GLU A 362 -7.34 -6.15 -31.96
N ALA A 363 -6.16 -6.65 -31.57
CA ALA A 363 -5.05 -5.80 -31.11
C ALA A 363 -4.33 -5.15 -32.31
N ASP A 364 -4.21 -5.88 -33.42
CA ASP A 364 -3.50 -5.43 -34.61
C ASP A 364 -4.18 -4.22 -35.29
N PHE A 365 -5.50 -4.09 -35.20
CA PHE A 365 -6.21 -2.91 -35.71
C PHE A 365 -5.86 -1.62 -34.97
N ALA A 366 -5.71 -1.67 -33.65
CA ALA A 366 -5.36 -0.50 -32.84
C ALA A 366 -3.91 -0.06 -33.09
N TYR A 367 -2.98 -1.02 -33.21
CA TYR A 367 -1.58 -0.74 -33.54
C TYR A 367 -1.41 -0.28 -34.99
N ALA A 368 -2.15 -0.84 -35.95
CA ALA A 368 -2.14 -0.40 -37.35
C ALA A 368 -2.70 1.02 -37.48
N LEU A 369 -3.77 1.36 -36.77
CA LEU A 369 -4.34 2.70 -36.76
C LEU A 369 -3.36 3.73 -36.15
N LEU A 370 -2.70 3.39 -35.05
CA LEU A 370 -1.68 4.24 -34.43
C LEU A 370 -0.46 4.45 -35.34
N ALA A 371 0.00 3.41 -36.04
CA ALA A 371 1.09 3.51 -37.01
C ALA A 371 0.73 4.39 -38.21
N VAL A 372 -0.51 4.27 -38.73
CA VAL A 372 -1.02 5.12 -39.82
C VAL A 372 -1.15 6.58 -39.37
N LEU A 373 -1.65 6.83 -38.15
CA LEU A 373 -1.74 8.18 -37.58
C LEU A 373 -0.36 8.80 -37.36
N ALA A 374 0.61 8.04 -36.87
CA ALA A 374 1.98 8.50 -36.71
C ALA A 374 2.65 8.82 -38.05
N ALA A 375 2.43 7.99 -39.08
CA ALA A 375 2.93 8.23 -40.43
C ALA A 375 2.30 9.48 -41.07
N LEU A 376 0.99 9.68 -40.89
CA LEU A 376 0.28 10.88 -41.35
C LEU A 376 0.78 12.14 -40.64
N LEU A 377 1.01 12.10 -39.32
CA LEU A 377 1.59 13.21 -38.57
C LEU A 377 3.00 13.56 -39.06
N LEU A 378 3.84 12.56 -39.34
CA LEU A 378 5.17 12.78 -39.93
C LEU A 378 5.08 13.40 -41.33
N LEU A 379 4.18 12.93 -42.18
CA LEU A 379 3.95 13.49 -43.52
C LEU A 379 3.46 14.94 -43.48
N VAL A 380 2.53 15.27 -42.57
CA VAL A 380 2.06 16.64 -42.35
C VAL A 380 3.18 17.54 -41.80
N SER A 381 4.05 17.00 -40.94
CA SER A 381 5.20 17.73 -40.38
C SER A 381 6.27 18.03 -41.43
N ILE A 382 6.51 17.07 -42.34
CA ILE A 382 7.47 17.23 -43.45
C ILE A 382 6.92 18.23 -44.47
N THR A 383 5.65 18.11 -44.86
CA THR A 383 5.01 19.03 -45.82
C THR A 383 4.86 20.45 -45.29
N LYS A 384 4.70 20.66 -43.97
CA LYS A 384 4.74 21.99 -43.35
C LYS A 384 6.15 22.60 -43.25
N ARG A 385 7.22 21.81 -43.34
CA ARG A 385 8.61 22.31 -43.38
C ARG A 385 9.08 22.71 -44.78
N TRP A 386 8.32 22.35 -45.81
CA TRP A 386 8.65 22.57 -47.22
C TRP A 386 7.76 23.63 -47.90
N LYS A 387 6.88 24.28 -47.12
CA LYS A 387 6.26 25.57 -47.44
C LYS A 387 6.85 26.61 -46.50
#